data_AF-A0A0D5LKK6-F1
#
_entry.id   AF-A0A0D5LKK6-F1
#
_cell.length_a   1.000
_cell.length_b   1.000
_cell.length_c   1.000
_cell.angle_alpha   90.00
_cell.angle_beta   90.00
_cell.angle_gamma   90.00
#
_symmetry.space_group_name_H-M   'P 1'
#
loop_
_entity.id
_entity.type
_entity.pdbx_description
1 polymer ?
#
loop_
_entity_poly.entity_id
_entity_poly.type
_entity_poly.pdbx_seq_one_letter_code
_entity_poly.pdbx_strand_id
1 'polypeptide(L)'
;MGDHMKTKQHFTEQGVLGVFCLFLGPIVTAGGWYLALKNSGQTYGDLPPIVSAMVILGGGFISLASIPLMLVGREFTSSDG
;
A
#
# COMPACT_ATOMS: atom_id res chain seq x y z
N MET A 1 -16.00 5.02 38.42
CA MET A 1 -15.93 4.07 37.28
C MET A 1 -15.47 4.88 36.09
N GLY A 2 -14.33 4.54 35.48
CA GLY A 2 -13.85 5.26 34.29
C GLY A 2 -14.68 4.86 33.09
N ASP A 3 -15.43 5.80 32.53
CA ASP A 3 -16.17 5.59 31.29
C ASP A 3 -15.16 5.27 30.18
N HIS A 4 -15.18 4.01 29.72
CA HIS A 4 -14.44 3.59 28.54
C HIS A 4 -15.09 4.25 27.33
N MET A 5 -14.61 5.44 26.96
CA MET A 5 -14.89 6.05 25.67
C MET A 5 -14.48 5.08 24.57
N LYS A 6 -15.47 4.44 23.93
CA LYS A 6 -15.24 3.62 22.73
C LYS A 6 -14.99 4.57 21.57
N THR A 7 -13.73 4.94 21.34
CA THR A 7 -13.34 5.68 20.14
C THR A 7 -13.69 4.82 18.92
N LYS A 8 -14.76 5.19 18.19
CA LYS A 8 -15.09 4.55 16.93
C LYS A 8 -14.21 5.18 15.85
N GLN A 9 -13.19 4.42 15.44
CA GLN A 9 -12.33 4.80 14.33
C GLN A 9 -13.07 4.50 13.02
N HIS A 10 -13.32 5.53 12.22
CA HIS A 10 -13.90 5.39 10.89
C HIS A 10 -12.89 5.91 9.86
N PHE A 11 -12.79 5.23 8.71
CA PHE A 11 -11.95 5.68 7.62
C PHE A 11 -12.82 6.43 6.60
N THR A 12 -12.41 7.62 6.23
CA THR A 12 -13.02 8.38 5.12
C THR A 12 -12.68 7.74 3.79
N GLU A 13 -13.29 8.20 2.69
CA GLU A 13 -12.95 7.73 1.34
C GLU A 13 -11.44 7.83 1.04
N GLN A 14 -10.77 8.86 1.57
CA GLN A 14 -9.31 9.02 1.45
C GLN A 14 -8.53 7.99 2.29
N GLY A 15 -9.05 7.62 3.46
CA GLY A 15 -8.47 6.59 4.31
C GLY A 15 -8.60 5.20 3.69
N VAL A 16 -9.74 4.92 3.05
CA VAL A 16 -9.97 3.70 2.26
C VAL A 16 -9.03 3.63 1.06
N LEU A 17 -8.79 4.75 0.37
CA LEU A 17 -7.78 4.82 -0.70
C LEU A 17 -6.38 4.49 -0.17
N GLY A 18 -6.04 4.98 1.03
CA GLY A 18 -4.82 4.57 1.74
C GLY A 18 -4.76 3.05 1.98
N VAL A 19 -5.86 2.43 2.44
CA VAL A 19 -5.95 0.97 2.58
C VAL A 19 -5.71 0.26 1.25
N PHE A 20 -6.32 0.73 0.16
CA PHE A 20 -6.08 0.17 -1.16
C PHE A 20 -4.61 0.28 -1.58
N CYS A 21 -3.98 1.45 -1.41
CA CYS A 21 -2.57 1.66 -1.75
C CYS A 21 -1.63 0.74 -0.97
N LEU A 22 -1.93 0.43 0.30
CA LEU A 22 -1.12 -0.48 1.13
C LEU A 22 -1.02 -1.88 0.50
N PHE A 23 -2.12 -2.38 -0.08
CA PHE A 23 -2.15 -3.69 -0.72
C PHE A 23 -1.78 -3.62 -2.20
N LEU A 24 -2.02 -2.50 -2.87
CA LEU A 24 -1.68 -2.31 -4.27
C LEU A 24 -0.17 -2.32 -4.49
N GLY A 25 0.61 -1.72 -3.57
CA GLY A 25 2.08 -1.68 -3.68
C GLY A 25 2.73 -3.06 -3.83
N PRO A 26 2.50 -4.01 -2.89
CA PRO A 26 3.05 -5.36 -2.98
C PRO A 26 2.50 -6.15 -4.16
N ILE A 27 1.24 -5.93 -4.56
CA ILE A 27 0.64 -6.58 -5.74
C ILE A 27 1.33 -6.11 -7.03
N VAL A 28 1.58 -4.81 -7.18
CA VAL A 28 2.29 -4.25 -8.32
C VAL A 28 3.75 -4.72 -8.35
N THR A 29 4.42 -4.78 -7.21
CA THR A 29 5.77 -5.34 -7.13
C THR A 29 5.81 -6.82 -7.49
N ALA A 30 4.94 -7.65 -6.91
CA ALA A 30 4.90 -9.08 -7.18
C ALA A 30 4.47 -9.40 -8.62
N GLY A 31 3.46 -8.69 -9.14
CA GLY A 31 2.98 -8.83 -10.51
C GLY A 31 4.01 -8.33 -11.54
N GLY A 32 4.64 -7.19 -11.27
CA GLY A 32 5.74 -6.67 -12.08
C GLY A 32 6.93 -7.62 -12.10
N TRP A 33 7.30 -8.17 -10.95
CA TRP A 33 8.38 -9.17 -10.82
C TRP A 33 8.06 -10.46 -11.59
N TYR A 34 6.83 -10.97 -11.46
CA TYR A 34 6.37 -12.14 -12.19
C TYR A 34 6.37 -11.93 -13.72
N LEU A 35 5.86 -10.80 -14.20
CA LEU A 35 5.90 -10.45 -15.62
C LEU A 35 7.34 -10.30 -16.12
N ALA A 36 8.19 -9.69 -15.31
CA ALA A 36 9.59 -9.49 -15.64
C ALA A 36 10.34 -10.83 -15.76
N LEU A 37 10.13 -11.74 -14.81
CA LEU A 37 10.66 -13.12 -14.84
C LEU A 37 10.12 -13.94 -16.01
N LYS A 38 8.81 -13.82 -16.30
CA LYS A 38 8.19 -14.53 -17.42
C LYS A 38 8.77 -14.09 -18.76
N ASN A 39 9.04 -12.80 -18.94
CA ASN A 39 9.65 -12.26 -20.14
C ASN A 39 11.16 -12.57 -20.20
N SER A 40 11.89 -12.55 -19.08
CA SER A 40 13.29 -12.97 -19.04
C SER A 40 13.46 -14.48 -19.25
N GLY A 41 12.48 -15.30 -18.88
CA GLY A 41 12.48 -16.74 -19.20
C GLY A 41 12.43 -17.04 -20.71
N GLN A 42 11.96 -16.11 -21.55
CA GLN A 42 12.01 -16.22 -23.02
C GLN A 42 13.30 -15.68 -23.64
N THR A 43 14.07 -14.90 -22.88
CA THR A 43 15.27 -14.22 -23.36
C THR A 43 16.39 -14.58 -22.39
N TYR A 44 17.22 -15.58 -22.72
CA TYR A 44 18.36 -16.12 -21.92
C TYR A 44 19.35 -15.06 -21.38
N GLY A 45 18.93 -14.14 -20.53
CA GLY A 45 19.73 -13.00 -20.13
C GLY A 45 19.02 -12.22 -19.04
N ASP A 46 19.78 -11.88 -18.01
CA ASP A 46 19.34 -11.26 -16.78
C ASP A 46 18.32 -10.13 -16.97
N LEU A 47 17.36 -10.11 -16.05
CA LEU A 47 16.44 -9.02 -15.87
C LEU A 47 17.23 -7.72 -15.68
N PRO A 48 17.01 -6.65 -16.50
CA PRO A 48 17.78 -5.42 -16.37
C PRO A 48 17.66 -4.90 -14.93
N PRO A 49 18.79 -4.62 -14.24
CA PRO A 49 18.77 -4.24 -12.83
C PRO A 49 17.93 -2.99 -12.58
N ILE A 50 17.79 -2.12 -13.58
CA ILE A 50 16.93 -0.93 -13.51
C ILE A 50 15.43 -1.27 -13.48
N VAL A 51 14.99 -2.28 -14.23
CA VAL A 51 13.57 -2.71 -14.25
C VAL A 51 13.23 -3.37 -12.92
N SER A 52 14.12 -4.23 -12.42
CA SER A 52 14.05 -4.83 -11.09
C SER A 52 13.97 -3.76 -9.99
N ALA A 53 14.85 -2.77 -10.02
CA ALA A 53 14.85 -1.66 -9.07
C ALA A 53 13.57 -0.82 -9.15
N MET A 54 13.04 -0.52 -10.34
CA MET A 54 11.80 0.25 -10.50
C MET A 54 10.58 -0.48 -9.93
N VAL A 55 10.49 -1.81 -10.09
CA VAL A 55 9.38 -2.62 -9.57
C VAL A 55 9.41 -2.70 -8.04
N ILE A 56 10.61 -2.85 -7.46
CA ILE A 56 10.81 -2.91 -6.01
C ILE A 56 10.60 -1.54 -5.36
N LEU A 57 11.26 -0.51 -5.88
CA LEU A 57 11.16 0.85 -5.35
C LEU A 57 9.76 1.42 -5.58
N GLY A 58 9.19 1.25 -6.78
CA GLY A 58 7.86 1.78 -7.12
C GLY A 58 6.76 1.24 -6.21
N GLY A 59 6.66 -0.08 -6.02
CA GLY A 59 5.65 -0.62 -5.10
C GLY A 59 5.97 -0.36 -3.63
N GLY A 60 7.26 -0.30 -3.25
CA GLY A 60 7.68 0.13 -1.91
C GLY A 60 7.25 1.57 -1.59
N PHE A 61 7.41 2.50 -2.53
CA PHE A 61 6.97 3.90 -2.39
C PHE A 61 5.45 4.00 -2.30
N ILE A 62 4.69 3.22 -3.08
CA ILE A 62 3.22 3.19 -3.02
C ILE A 62 2.74 2.67 -1.64
N SER A 63 3.38 1.63 -1.11
CA SER A 63 3.10 1.13 0.25
C SER A 63 3.54 2.09 1.36
N LEU A 64 4.61 2.86 1.16
CA LEU A 64 5.01 3.86 2.15
C LEU A 64 4.08 5.07 2.13
N ALA A 65 3.60 5.47 0.95
CA ALA A 65 2.64 6.56 0.78
C ALA A 65 1.24 6.21 1.31
N SER A 66 0.92 4.93 1.50
CA SER A 66 -0.36 4.52 2.07
C SER A 66 -0.51 4.92 3.54
N ILE A 67 0.59 4.94 4.31
CA ILE A 67 0.58 5.27 5.73
C ILE A 67 0.08 6.72 5.98
N PRO A 68 0.65 7.77 5.35
CA PRO A 68 0.12 9.12 5.52
C PRO A 68 -1.32 9.26 4.98
N LEU A 69 -1.68 8.58 3.88
CA LEU A 69 -3.05 8.56 3.37
C LEU A 69 -4.05 7.97 4.36
N MET A 70 -3.70 6.86 5.03
CA MET A 70 -4.51 6.27 6.09
C MET A 70 -4.63 7.18 7.31
N LEU A 71 -3.57 7.90 7.67
CA LEU A 71 -3.56 8.81 8.81
C LEU A 71 -4.40 10.06 8.55
N VAL A 72 -4.30 10.65 7.36
CA VAL A 72 -5.08 11.83 6.95
C VAL A 72 -6.55 11.45 6.78
N GLY A 73 -6.84 10.26 6.26
CA GLY A 73 -8.20 9.76 6.09
C GLY A 73 -8.83 9.13 7.34
N ARG A 74 -8.25 9.33 8.53
CA ARG A 74 -8.78 8.79 9.77
C ARG A 74 -9.65 9.84 10.46
N GLU A 75 -10.94 9.52 10.61
CA GLU A 75 -11.87 10.30 11.43
C GLU A 75 -12.07 9.63 12.79
N PHE A 76 -12.01 10.46 13.83
CA PHE A 76 -12.36 10.06 15.19
C PHE A 76 -13.73 10.63 15.53
N THR A 77 -14.73 9.74 15.60
CA THR A 77 -15.98 10.08 16.25
C THR A 77 -15.79 9.84 17.74
N SER A 78 -15.75 10.92 18.53
CA SER A 78 -16.05 10.86 19.96
C SER A 78 -17.56 10.85 20.09
N SER A 79 -18.10 9.75 20.58
CA SER A 79 -19.49 9.70 21.03
C SER A 79 -19.53 10.41 22.37
N ASP A 80 -19.67 11.73 22.37
CA ASP A 80 -19.98 12.50 23.57
C ASP A 80 -21.41 12.15 23.97
N GLY A 81 -21.54 11.30 24.99
CA GLY A 81 -22.78 10.96 25.67
C GLY A 81 -22.57 11.11 27.16
#